data_AF-A0A4Q3EC66-F1
#
_entry.id   AF-A0A4Q3EC66-F1
#
_cell.length_a   1.000
_cell.length_b   1.000
_cell.length_c   1.000
_cell.angle_alpha   90.00
_cell.angle_beta   90.00
_cell.angle_gamma   90.00
#
_symmetry.space_group_name_H-M   'P 1'
#
loop_
_entity.id
_entity.type
_entity.pdbx_description
1 polymer ?
#
loop_
_entity_poly.entity_id
_entity_poly.type
_entity_poly.pdbx_seq_one_letter_code
_entity_poly.pdbx_strand_id
1 'polypeptide(L)'
;MALLAFCLVGFSVSAQQNFVKTKGDHFTISGKPYYYIGTNYWYGGLLQAVKGEKGRERLKQELDFLKQKGVTNLRVLAGSEGLGMENGVQRVK
;
A
#
# COMPACT_ATOMS: atom_id res chain seq x y z
N MET A 1 37.21 -24.85 39.46
CA MET A 1 36.81 -24.79 38.04
C MET A 1 35.38 -24.29 37.99
N ALA A 2 35.19 -22.97 37.82
CA ALA A 2 33.86 -22.37 37.70
C ALA A 2 33.43 -22.46 36.22
N LEU A 3 32.37 -23.22 35.95
CA LEU A 3 31.82 -23.37 34.60
C LEU A 3 30.90 -22.17 34.33
N LEU A 4 31.37 -21.22 33.51
CA LEU A 4 30.55 -20.11 33.01
C LEU A 4 29.53 -20.67 32.01
N ALA A 5 28.24 -20.64 32.35
CA ALA A 5 27.16 -20.94 31.42
C ALA A 5 26.95 -19.73 30.49
N PHE A 6 27.28 -19.90 29.21
CA PHE A 6 27.08 -18.90 28.17
C PHE A 6 25.61 -18.93 27.73
N CYS A 7 24.79 -18.00 28.22
CA CYS A 7 23.41 -17.81 27.74
C CYS A 7 23.43 -17.32 26.29
N LEU A 8 23.17 -18.21 25.34
CA LEU A 8 22.84 -17.87 23.96
C LEU A 8 21.46 -17.21 23.93
N VAL A 9 21.42 -15.88 24.01
CA VAL A 9 20.20 -15.11 23.78
C VAL A 9 19.93 -15.12 22.27
N GLY A 10 19.09 -16.04 21.82
CA GLY A 10 18.64 -16.11 20.45
C GLY A 10 17.77 -14.90 20.11
N PHE A 11 18.31 -13.92 19.40
CA PHE A 11 17.52 -12.86 18.79
C PHE A 11 16.61 -13.46 17.72
N SER A 12 15.34 -13.59 18.06
CA SER A 12 14.31 -14.01 17.11
C SER A 12 14.01 -12.84 16.17
N VAL A 13 14.50 -12.91 14.93
CA VAL A 13 14.10 -11.99 13.86
C VAL A 13 12.65 -12.31 13.50
N SER A 14 11.71 -11.51 13.99
CA SER A 14 10.30 -11.60 13.58
C SER A 14 10.13 -10.94 12.22
N ALA A 15 9.60 -11.67 11.24
CA ALA A 15 9.10 -11.10 10.00
C ALA A 15 8.01 -10.03 10.29
N GLN A 16 7.87 -9.05 9.39
CA GLN A 16 6.95 -7.92 9.51
C GLN A 16 5.54 -8.38 9.93
N GLN A 17 5.14 -8.05 11.16
CA GLN A 17 3.85 -8.48 11.72
C GLN A 17 2.63 -7.77 11.10
N ASN A 18 2.87 -6.84 10.17
CA ASN A 18 1.87 -5.88 9.72
C ASN A 18 1.41 -6.09 8.27
N PHE A 19 1.73 -7.24 7.67
CA PHE A 19 1.11 -7.62 6.40
C PHE A 19 -0.36 -7.98 6.59
N VAL A 20 -1.19 -7.59 5.62
CA VAL A 20 -2.54 -8.13 5.47
C VAL A 20 -2.42 -9.61 5.07
N LYS A 21 -3.11 -10.49 5.78
CA LYS A 21 -3.12 -11.95 5.56
C LYS A 21 -4.55 -12.44 5.39
N THR A 22 -4.74 -13.58 4.75
CA THR A 22 -6.01 -14.29 4.73
C THR A 22 -6.14 -15.22 5.95
N LYS A 23 -7.34 -15.33 6.51
CA LYS A 23 -7.72 -16.35 7.49
C LYS A 23 -9.12 -16.84 7.12
N GLY A 24 -9.18 -18.00 6.44
CA GLY A 24 -10.42 -18.47 5.81
C GLY A 24 -10.87 -17.50 4.72
N ASP A 25 -12.09 -16.99 4.86
CA ASP A 25 -12.77 -16.06 3.97
C ASP A 25 -12.58 -14.57 4.34
N HIS A 26 -11.80 -14.28 5.38
CA HIS A 26 -11.57 -12.91 5.84
C HIS A 26 -10.09 -12.48 5.76
N PHE A 27 -9.85 -11.18 5.72
CA PHE A 27 -8.52 -10.62 5.91
C PHE A 27 -8.23 -10.35 7.39
N THR A 28 -6.95 -10.37 7.74
CA THR A 28 -6.44 -10.00 9.07
C THR A 28 -5.19 -9.15 8.95
N ILE A 29 -4.98 -8.26 9.92
CA ILE A 29 -3.72 -7.54 10.13
C ILE A 29 -3.33 -7.69 11.60
N SER A 30 -2.10 -8.16 11.86
CA SER A 30 -1.61 -8.44 13.23
C SER A 30 -2.57 -9.30 14.06
N GLY A 31 -3.21 -10.30 13.43
CA GLY A 31 -4.16 -11.22 14.06
C GLY A 31 -5.57 -10.69 14.29
N LYS A 32 -5.85 -9.42 13.96
CA LYS A 32 -7.18 -8.79 14.11
C LYS A 32 -7.96 -8.82 12.79
N PRO A 33 -9.30 -8.95 12.79
CA PRO A 33 -10.11 -8.85 11.57
C PRO A 33 -9.85 -7.54 10.82
N TYR A 34 -9.76 -7.62 9.50
CA TYR A 34 -9.53 -6.49 8.62
C TYR A 34 -10.56 -6.49 7.49
N TYR A 35 -11.31 -5.39 7.36
CA TYR A 35 -12.33 -5.23 6.32
C TYR A 35 -11.83 -4.29 5.22
N TYR A 36 -12.05 -4.68 3.97
CA TYR A 36 -11.68 -3.86 2.82
C TYR A 36 -12.67 -2.70 2.66
N ILE A 37 -12.29 -1.52 3.13
CA ILE A 37 -12.99 -0.26 2.86
C ILE A 37 -12.12 0.54 1.91
N GLY A 38 -12.49 0.59 0.63
CA GLY A 38 -11.58 1.07 -0.41
C GLY A 38 -12.24 1.76 -1.60
N THR A 39 -11.39 2.34 -2.45
CA THR A 39 -11.78 2.94 -3.73
C THR A 39 -10.76 2.65 -4.83
N ASN A 40 -11.18 2.78 -6.08
CA ASN A 40 -10.26 2.79 -7.23
C ASN A 40 -9.62 4.17 -7.32
N TYR A 41 -8.30 4.22 -7.27
CA TYR A 41 -7.51 5.45 -7.32
C TYR A 41 -6.31 5.26 -8.27
N TRP A 42 -6.63 4.81 -9.48
CA TRP A 42 -5.66 4.33 -10.47
C TRP A 42 -4.63 5.38 -10.89
N TYR A 43 -5.00 6.66 -10.93
CA TYR A 43 -4.12 7.75 -11.36
C TYR A 43 -3.22 8.32 -10.25
N GLY A 44 -3.44 7.92 -9.00
CA GLY A 44 -2.77 8.54 -7.84
C GLY A 44 -1.25 8.55 -7.95
N GLY A 45 -0.67 7.42 -8.35
CA GLY A 45 0.78 7.26 -8.54
C GLY A 45 1.37 8.10 -9.68
N LEU A 46 0.54 8.58 -10.61
CA LEU A 46 0.95 9.31 -11.81
C LEU A 46 0.89 10.83 -11.62
N LEU A 47 0.26 11.30 -10.54
CA LEU A 47 0.03 12.74 -10.33
C LEU A 47 1.33 13.55 -10.31
N GLN A 48 2.38 13.05 -9.65
CA GLN A 48 3.70 13.71 -9.62
C GLN A 48 4.31 13.78 -11.03
N ALA A 49 4.27 12.67 -11.77
CA ALA A 49 4.87 12.60 -13.11
C ALA A 49 4.17 13.54 -14.11
N VAL A 50 2.84 13.65 -14.02
CA VAL A 50 2.04 14.44 -14.97
C VAL A 50 1.95 15.92 -14.59
N LYS A 51 1.94 16.26 -13.30
CA LYS A 51 1.67 17.63 -12.81
C LYS A 51 2.80 18.23 -11.96
N GLY A 52 3.92 17.55 -11.79
CA GLY A 52 5.04 18.00 -10.97
C GLY A 52 4.62 18.24 -9.52
N GLU A 53 5.14 19.29 -8.90
CA GLU A 53 4.88 19.63 -7.49
C GLU A 53 3.39 19.83 -7.16
N LYS A 54 2.63 20.48 -8.06
CA LYS A 54 1.17 20.62 -7.93
C LYS A 54 0.46 19.26 -7.91
N GLY A 55 1.04 18.26 -8.57
CA GLY A 55 0.58 16.87 -8.51
C GLY A 55 0.79 16.24 -7.15
N ARG A 56 1.95 16.49 -6.51
CA ARG A 56 2.25 16.05 -5.14
C ARG A 56 1.27 16.62 -4.13
N GLU A 57 1.05 17.93 -4.21
CA GLU A 57 0.14 18.65 -3.31
C GLU A 57 -1.28 18.10 -3.44
N ARG A 58 -1.75 17.91 -4.67
CA ARG A 58 -3.04 17.29 -4.95
C ARG A 58 -3.12 15.86 -4.40
N LEU A 59 -2.10 15.03 -4.64
CA LEU A 59 -2.05 13.67 -4.12
C LEU A 59 -2.21 13.67 -2.60
N LYS A 60 -1.48 14.54 -1.89
CA LYS A 60 -1.60 14.69 -0.44
C LYS A 60 -3.03 15.08 -0.03
N GLN A 61 -3.62 16.09 -0.65
CA GLN A 61 -4.98 16.54 -0.35
C GLN A 61 -6.03 15.44 -0.57
N GLU A 62 -5.92 14.69 -1.67
CA GLU A 62 -6.82 13.59 -1.98
C GLU A 62 -6.66 12.42 -0.99
N LEU A 63 -5.42 12.07 -0.60
CA LEU A 63 -5.17 11.04 0.41
C LEU A 63 -5.67 11.46 1.80
N ASP A 64 -5.46 12.72 2.19
CA ASP A 64 -5.97 13.28 3.45
C ASP A 64 -7.51 13.23 3.50
N PHE A 65 -8.18 13.59 2.39
CA PHE A 65 -9.63 13.48 2.25
C PHE A 65 -10.11 12.02 2.37
N LEU A 66 -9.49 11.08 1.66
CA LEU A 66 -9.87 9.66 1.71
C LEU A 66 -9.68 9.08 3.11
N LYS A 67 -8.58 9.43 3.79
CA LYS A 67 -8.33 9.05 5.18
C LYS A 67 -9.41 9.60 6.12
N GLN A 68 -9.79 10.87 5.96
CA GLN A 68 -10.87 11.50 6.74
C GLN A 68 -12.22 10.79 6.53
N LYS A 69 -12.47 10.24 5.34
CA LYS A 69 -13.68 9.45 5.02
C LYS A 69 -13.59 7.98 5.45
N GLY A 70 -12.51 7.56 6.12
CA GLY A 70 -12.36 6.18 6.61
C GLY A 70 -11.94 5.18 5.54
N VAL A 71 -11.48 5.63 4.37
CA VAL A 71 -10.90 4.74 3.35
C VAL A 71 -9.57 4.20 3.86
N THR A 72 -9.40 2.88 3.78
CA THR A 72 -8.21 2.15 4.25
C THR A 72 -7.48 1.41 3.14
N ASN A 73 -8.08 1.28 1.95
CA ASN A 73 -7.50 0.56 0.82
C ASN A 73 -7.65 1.34 -0.49
N LEU A 74 -6.59 1.35 -1.30
CA LEU A 74 -6.62 1.93 -2.64
C LEU A 74 -6.26 0.86 -3.65
N ARG A 75 -7.08 0.71 -4.70
CA ARG A 75 -6.70 -0.05 -5.90
C ARG A 75 -6.06 0.93 -6.89
N VAL A 76 -4.76 0.78 -7.09
CA VAL A 76 -3.94 1.68 -7.91
C VAL A 76 -3.43 0.98 -9.17
N LEU A 77 -3.12 1.76 -10.21
CA LEU A 77 -2.40 1.24 -11.37
C LEU A 77 -0.92 1.13 -11.02
N ALA A 78 -0.33 -0.05 -11.22
CA ALA A 78 1.10 -0.27 -10.97
C ALA A 78 1.98 0.12 -12.18
N GLY A 79 1.43 0.07 -13.39
CA GLY A 79 2.10 0.48 -14.61
C GLY A 79 1.13 0.56 -15.78
N SER A 80 1.44 1.41 -16.75
CA SER A 80 0.81 1.44 -18.06
C SER A 80 1.85 1.15 -19.13
N GLU A 81 1.44 0.44 -20.17
CA GLU A 81 2.26 0.19 -21.35
C GLU A 81 1.70 0.97 -22.54
N GLY A 82 2.57 1.34 -23.48
CA GLY A 82 2.23 1.96 -24.76
C GLY A 82 1.95 3.47 -24.68
N LEU A 83 2.15 4.16 -25.81
CA LEU A 83 1.81 5.57 -26.01
C LEU A 83 0.73 5.68 -27.10
N GLY A 84 -0.12 6.71 -27.00
CA GLY A 84 -1.08 7.05 -28.05
C GLY A 84 -2.51 6.59 -27.81
N MET A 85 -3.27 6.51 -28.90
CA MET A 85 -4.67 6.08 -28.92
C MET A 85 -4.73 4.57 -29.21
N GLU A 86 -5.53 3.84 -28.46
CA GLU A 86 -5.93 2.48 -28.82
C GLU A 86 -7.45 2.43 -28.90
N ASN A 87 -7.99 2.03 -30.05
CA ASN A 87 -9.44 2.01 -30.31
C ASN A 87 -10.16 3.33 -29.99
N GLY A 88 -9.50 4.48 -30.23
CA GLY A 88 -10.05 5.81 -29.96
C GLY A 88 -9.99 6.26 -28.50
N VAL A 89 -9.39 5.48 -27.61
CA VAL A 89 -9.21 5.82 -26.19
C VAL A 89 -7.76 6.19 -25.93
N GLN A 90 -7.54 7.32 -25.25
CA GLN A 90 -6.20 7.73 -24.85
C GLN A 90 -5.69 6.82 -23.73
N ARG A 91 -4.51 6.23 -23.94
CA ARG A 91 -3.85 5.39 -22.93
C ARG A 91 -3.43 6.23 -21.72
N VAL A 92 -3.45 5.61 -20.55
CA VAL A 92 -3.00 6.21 -19.30
C VAL A 92 -1.49 6.48 -19.40
N LYS A 93 -1.10 7.75 -19.24
CA LYS A 93 0.29 8.22 -19.28
C LYS A 93 0.93 8.17 -17.91
#